data_AF-A0A6J8ETS2-F1
#
_entry.id   AF-A0A6J8ETS2-F1
#
_cell.length_a   1.000
_cell.length_b   1.000
_cell.length_c   1.000
_cell.angle_alpha   90.00
_cell.angle_beta   90.00
_cell.angle_gamma   90.00
#
_symmetry.space_group_name_H-M   'P 1'
#
loop_
_entity.id
_entity.type
_entity.pdbx_description
1 polymer ?
#
loop_
_entity_poly.entity_id
_entity_poly.type
_entity_poly.pdbx_seq_one_letter_code
_entity_poly.pdbx_strand_id
1 'polypeptide(L)'
;MTKANIEQLEKFHRKNLRHIQSLPERTSNAAVLLLIEALPIEAEIHKRCLSLLLSLLNCGNDKIHQILTRQITTNFDNNKSFFTRIMDILEMYGLPSITQLQKSTPKKEHWKNTIKVKVDKFWYEKTLADVENKSSLTFLNTSNLEPNKPHHVWNVKQLPRFELRKAIIKARVMTGTYILQADKYKFTHYNVEATCQLCCSGNEDVTKANIEQLEKFHRKNLRHIQPV
;
A
#
# COMPACT_ATOMS: atom_id res chain seq x y z
N MET A 1 6.51 15.11 15.91
CA MET A 1 7.30 14.52 14.81
C MET A 1 7.18 15.41 13.59
N THR A 2 8.30 15.90 13.05
CA THR A 2 8.32 16.82 11.91
C THR A 2 7.97 16.10 10.61
N LYS A 3 7.56 16.86 9.58
CA LYS A 3 7.29 16.32 8.23
C LYS A 3 8.52 15.63 7.64
N ALA A 4 9.71 16.21 7.82
CA ALA A 4 10.97 15.63 7.39
C ALA A 4 11.23 14.24 8.00
N ASN A 5 10.93 14.05 9.29
CA ASN A 5 11.11 12.74 9.94
C ASN A 5 10.15 11.69 9.36
N ILE A 6 8.89 12.08 9.07
CA ILE A 6 7.92 11.19 8.42
C ILE A 6 8.44 10.78 7.04
N GLU A 7 8.93 11.73 6.24
CA GLU A 7 9.47 11.45 4.91
C GLU A 7 10.68 10.51 4.94
N GLN A 8 11.56 10.64 5.93
CA GLN A 8 12.70 9.73 6.09
C GLN A 8 12.25 8.30 6.44
N LEU A 9 11.34 8.16 7.41
CA LEU A 9 10.76 6.85 7.78
C LEU A 9 10.03 6.21 6.60
N GLU A 10 9.30 7.02 5.86
CA GLU A 10 8.56 6.60 4.69
C GLU A 10 9.51 6.13 3.55
N LYS A 11 10.62 6.84 3.32
CA LYS A 11 11.68 6.39 2.39
C LYS A 11 12.27 5.04 2.81
N PHE A 12 12.59 4.89 4.10
CA PHE A 12 13.12 3.64 4.64
C PHE A 12 12.12 2.49 4.51
N HIS A 13 10.86 2.73 4.88
CA HIS A 13 9.77 1.76 4.76
C HIS A 13 9.64 1.26 3.32
N ARG A 14 9.49 2.16 2.35
CA ARG A 14 9.36 1.78 0.93
C ARG A 14 10.61 1.11 0.36
N LYS A 15 11.80 1.43 0.88
CA LYS A 15 13.04 0.71 0.50
C LYS A 15 12.97 -0.75 0.93
N ASN A 16 12.54 -1.01 2.17
CA ASN A 16 12.37 -2.37 2.68
C ASN A 16 11.28 -3.13 1.91
N LEU A 17 10.14 -2.51 1.62
CA LEU A 17 9.08 -3.15 0.84
C LEU A 17 9.54 -3.54 -0.56
N ARG A 18 10.33 -2.69 -1.24
CA ARG A 18 10.95 -3.05 -2.52
C ARG A 18 11.88 -4.24 -2.39
N HIS A 19 12.70 -4.27 -1.34
CA HIS A 19 13.63 -5.36 -1.11
C HIS A 19 12.90 -6.70 -0.90
N ILE A 20 11.86 -6.69 -0.06
CA ILE A 20 10.99 -7.86 0.19
C ILE A 20 10.39 -8.37 -1.13
N GLN A 21 9.93 -7.46 -2.00
CA GLN A 21 9.34 -7.80 -3.30
C GLN A 21 10.37 -8.03 -4.42
N SER A 22 11.67 -7.89 -4.14
CA SER A 22 12.74 -7.90 -5.15
C SER A 22 12.51 -6.94 -6.34
N LEU A 23 11.94 -5.77 -6.06
CA LEU A 23 11.64 -4.73 -7.05
C LEU A 23 12.77 -3.68 -7.12
N PRO A 24 13.11 -3.14 -8.31
CA PRO A 24 14.12 -2.09 -8.45
C PRO A 24 13.75 -0.78 -7.73
N GLU A 25 14.74 0.06 -7.40
CA GLU A 25 14.50 1.36 -6.76
C GLU A 25 13.61 2.30 -7.58
N ARG A 26 13.75 2.27 -8.92
CA ARG A 26 12.93 3.05 -9.86
C ARG A 26 11.44 2.67 -9.88
N THR A 27 11.05 1.58 -9.21
CA THR A 27 9.64 1.16 -9.15
C THR A 27 8.79 2.22 -8.45
N SER A 28 7.63 2.53 -9.04
CA SER A 28 6.64 3.47 -8.47
C SER A 28 6.28 3.11 -7.03
N ASN A 29 6.32 4.10 -6.12
CA ASN A 29 5.94 3.92 -4.72
C ASN A 29 4.51 3.35 -4.57
N ALA A 30 3.58 3.81 -5.41
CA ALA A 30 2.18 3.39 -5.35
C ALA A 30 2.03 1.89 -5.64
N ALA A 31 2.74 1.39 -6.66
CA ALA A 31 2.72 -0.03 -6.99
C ALA A 31 3.38 -0.89 -5.90
N VAL A 32 4.46 -0.41 -5.29
CA VAL A 32 5.13 -1.10 -4.17
C VAL A 32 4.18 -1.30 -2.99
N LEU A 33 3.33 -0.31 -2.69
CA LEU A 33 2.35 -0.38 -1.61
C LEU A 33 1.19 -1.32 -1.97
N LEU A 34 0.56 -1.10 -3.13
CA LEU A 34 -0.63 -1.87 -3.56
C LEU A 34 -0.35 -3.36 -3.76
N LEU A 35 0.83 -3.72 -4.29
CA LEU A 35 1.13 -5.13 -4.55
C LEU A 35 1.10 -6.00 -3.28
N ILE A 36 1.40 -5.44 -2.12
CA ILE A 36 1.38 -6.18 -0.84
C ILE A 36 0.31 -5.67 0.13
N GLU A 37 -0.54 -4.75 -0.34
CA GLU A 37 -1.54 -4.05 0.47
C GLU A 37 -0.95 -3.43 1.74
N ALA A 38 0.16 -2.72 1.58
CA ALA A 38 0.78 -1.96 2.65
C ALA A 38 0.28 -0.52 2.64
N LEU A 39 0.21 0.08 3.83
CA LEU A 39 -0.12 1.48 4.00
C LEU A 39 1.14 2.32 4.15
N PRO A 40 1.11 3.60 3.74
CA PRO A 40 2.20 4.50 4.05
C PRO A 40 2.31 4.70 5.56
N ILE A 41 3.52 5.02 6.04
CA ILE A 41 3.83 5.23 7.45
C ILE A 41 2.96 6.35 8.04
N GLU A 42 2.65 7.37 7.24
CA GLU A 42 1.74 8.44 7.63
C GLU A 42 0.36 7.92 8.05
N ALA A 43 -0.21 6.97 7.29
CA ALA A 43 -1.50 6.35 7.63
C ALA A 43 -1.44 5.63 8.98
N GLU A 44 -0.38 4.85 9.21
CA GLU A 44 -0.18 4.12 10.46
C GLU A 44 -0.02 5.08 11.66
N ILE A 45 0.70 6.19 11.49
CA ILE A 45 0.78 7.24 12.49
C ILE A 45 -0.61 7.82 12.77
N HIS A 46 -1.40 8.11 11.73
CA HIS A 46 -2.75 8.64 11.91
C HIS A 46 -3.62 7.68 12.72
N LYS A 47 -3.59 6.37 12.43
CA LYS A 47 -4.31 5.35 13.21
C LYS A 47 -3.90 5.36 14.69
N ARG A 48 -2.60 5.51 14.98
CA ARG A 48 -2.08 5.57 16.36
C ARG A 48 -2.50 6.86 17.07
N CYS A 49 -2.44 7.99 16.39
CA CYS A 49 -2.92 9.28 16.89
C CYS A 49 -4.41 9.23 17.26
N LEU A 50 -5.25 8.68 16.37
CA LEU A 50 -6.69 8.52 16.61
C LEU A 50 -7.02 7.50 17.73
N SER A 51 -6.20 6.46 17.87
CA SER A 51 -6.32 5.49 18.98
C SER A 51 -5.93 6.10 20.32
N LEU A 52 -4.92 6.96 20.33
CA LEU A 52 -4.50 7.71 21.51
C LEU A 52 -5.59 8.71 21.92
N LEU A 53 -6.17 9.44 20.96
CA LEU A 53 -7.30 10.34 21.23
C LEU A 53 -8.41 9.62 21.99
N LEU A 54 -8.84 8.44 21.53
CA LEU A 54 -9.88 7.69 22.21
C LEU A 54 -9.46 7.27 23.62
N SER A 55 -8.20 6.87 23.80
CA SER A 55 -7.69 6.51 25.14
C SER A 55 -7.75 7.69 26.10
N LEU A 56 -7.47 8.91 25.61
CA LEU A 56 -7.58 10.13 26.40
C LEU A 56 -9.05 10.47 26.71
N LEU A 57 -9.95 10.30 25.74
CA LEU A 57 -11.39 10.55 25.92
C LEU A 57 -12.08 9.53 26.83
N ASN A 58 -11.54 8.32 26.97
CA ASN A 58 -12.05 7.31 27.90
C ASN A 58 -11.29 7.30 29.24
N CYS A 59 -10.32 8.19 29.42
CA CYS A 59 -9.57 8.25 30.66
C CYS A 59 -10.47 8.86 31.74
N GLY A 60 -11.05 8.02 32.61
CA GLY A 60 -11.94 8.47 33.71
C GLY A 60 -11.31 9.39 34.76
N ASN A 61 -10.16 9.99 34.47
CA ASN A 61 -9.52 11.01 35.27
C ASN A 61 -10.02 12.39 34.85
N ASP A 62 -10.77 13.03 35.74
CA ASP A 62 -11.38 14.33 35.51
C ASP A 62 -10.36 15.42 35.16
N LYS A 63 -9.14 15.37 35.73
CA LYS A 63 -8.07 16.33 35.41
C LYS A 63 -7.59 16.21 33.97
N ILE A 64 -7.51 14.98 33.43
CA ILE A 64 -7.10 14.76 32.03
C ILE A 64 -8.17 15.29 31.10
N HIS A 65 -9.45 15.07 31.42
CA HIS A 65 -10.56 15.64 30.68
C HIS A 65 -10.55 17.17 30.69
N GLN A 66 -10.32 17.80 31.84
CA GLN A 66 -10.22 19.25 31.96
C GLN A 66 -9.06 19.81 31.13
N ILE A 67 -7.88 19.16 31.15
CA ILE A 67 -6.73 19.54 30.32
C ILE A 67 -7.08 19.39 28.85
N LEU A 68 -7.68 18.27 28.45
CA LEU A 68 -8.02 18.00 27.06
C LEU A 68 -9.02 19.04 26.52
N THR A 69 -10.08 19.32 27.27
CA THR A 69 -11.06 20.36 26.93
C THR A 69 -10.39 21.72 26.82
N ARG A 70 -9.54 22.10 27.79
CA ARG A 70 -8.78 23.36 27.72
C ARG A 70 -7.92 23.42 26.47
N GLN A 71 -7.13 22.39 26.18
CA GLN A 71 -6.22 22.36 25.04
C GLN A 71 -6.94 22.44 23.70
N ILE A 72 -8.15 21.89 23.59
CA ILE A 72 -9.01 22.02 22.40
C ILE A 72 -9.49 23.47 22.26
N THR A 73 -9.95 24.09 23.35
CA THR A 73 -10.49 25.45 23.32
C THR A 73 -9.41 26.52 23.14
N THR A 74 -8.22 26.34 23.71
CA THR A 74 -7.19 27.40 23.75
C THR A 74 -6.14 27.33 22.65
N ASN A 75 -5.92 26.18 22.00
CA ASN A 75 -4.84 26.03 21.00
C ASN A 75 -5.30 26.11 19.54
N PHE A 76 -6.43 26.76 19.26
CA PHE A 76 -6.93 26.87 17.89
C PHE A 76 -5.90 27.51 16.94
N ASP A 77 -5.06 28.43 17.43
CA ASP A 77 -4.11 29.19 16.60
C ASP A 77 -2.69 28.57 16.52
N ASN A 78 -2.42 27.47 17.23
CA ASN A 78 -1.09 26.86 17.21
C ASN A 78 -1.05 25.60 16.34
N ASN A 79 -0.64 25.77 15.07
CA ASN A 79 -0.43 24.69 14.09
C ASN A 79 0.55 23.58 14.51
N LYS A 80 1.25 23.73 15.65
CA LYS A 80 2.15 22.71 16.19
C LYS A 80 1.50 21.84 17.27
N SER A 81 0.27 22.11 17.68
CA SER A 81 -0.39 21.35 18.74
C SER A 81 -0.79 19.94 18.26
N PHE A 82 -0.73 18.97 19.16
CA PHE A 82 -1.21 17.61 18.90
C PHE A 82 -2.69 17.60 18.48
N PHE A 83 -3.52 18.44 19.11
CA PHE A 83 -4.95 18.48 18.87
C PHE A 83 -5.32 19.11 17.52
N THR A 84 -4.60 20.14 17.08
CA THR A 84 -4.77 20.71 15.74
C THR A 84 -4.55 19.63 14.68
N ARG A 85 -3.46 18.88 14.82
CA ARG A 85 -3.18 17.75 13.92
C ARG A 85 -4.26 16.65 13.98
N ILE A 86 -4.82 16.36 15.16
CA ILE A 86 -5.92 15.41 15.29
C ILE A 86 -7.17 15.91 14.56
N MET A 87 -7.49 17.20 14.65
CA MET A 87 -8.64 17.78 13.95
C MET A 87 -8.45 17.63 12.43
N ASP A 88 -7.28 17.97 11.90
CA ASP A 88 -6.95 17.77 10.48
C ASP A 88 -7.10 16.29 10.05
N ILE A 89 -6.64 15.37 10.90
CA ILE A 89 -6.75 13.92 10.65
C ILE A 89 -8.22 13.46 10.66
N LEU A 90 -9.02 13.94 11.61
CA LEU A 90 -10.44 13.60 11.69
C LEU A 90 -11.18 14.11 10.45
N GLU A 91 -10.92 15.35 10.04
CA GLU A 91 -11.48 15.94 8.83
C GLU A 91 -11.07 15.18 7.57
N MET A 92 -9.78 14.89 7.41
CA MET A 92 -9.22 14.15 6.26
C MET A 92 -9.94 12.82 6.00
N TYR A 93 -10.35 12.11 7.04
CA TYR A 93 -11.01 10.81 6.92
C TYR A 93 -12.54 10.88 7.08
N GLY A 94 -13.12 12.08 7.20
CA GLY A 94 -14.54 12.27 7.45
C GLY A 94 -15.01 11.54 8.72
N LEU A 95 -14.24 11.65 9.79
CA LEU A 95 -14.54 11.11 11.12
C LEU A 95 -15.23 12.18 11.99
N PRO A 96 -15.96 11.77 13.06
CA PRO A 96 -16.60 12.72 13.97
C PRO A 96 -15.58 13.66 14.61
N SER A 97 -15.95 14.93 14.76
CA SER A 97 -15.09 15.94 15.41
C SER A 97 -14.80 15.58 16.87
N ILE A 98 -13.75 16.17 17.45
CA ILE A 98 -13.41 15.91 18.85
C ILE A 98 -14.59 16.25 19.79
N THR A 99 -15.31 17.34 19.51
CA THR A 99 -16.48 17.74 20.31
C THR A 99 -17.63 16.74 20.20
N GLN A 100 -17.85 16.13 19.03
CA GLN A 100 -18.81 15.04 18.87
C GLN A 100 -18.36 13.78 19.63
N LEU A 101 -17.07 13.43 19.55
CA LEU A 101 -16.51 12.29 20.27
C LEU A 101 -16.57 12.47 21.79
N GLN A 102 -16.45 13.70 22.31
CA GLN A 102 -16.62 13.98 23.74
C GLN A 102 -18.07 13.78 24.21
N LYS A 103 -19.05 14.16 23.39
CA LYS A 103 -20.48 13.99 23.72
C LYS A 103 -20.91 12.54 23.67
N SER A 104 -20.36 11.77 22.74
CA SER A 104 -20.69 10.36 22.55
C SER A 104 -19.42 9.56 22.25
N THR A 105 -18.68 9.20 23.30
CA THR A 105 -17.44 8.44 23.15
C THR A 105 -17.74 7.01 22.68
N PRO A 106 -17.21 6.58 21.51
CA PRO A 106 -17.47 5.24 21.01
C PRO A 106 -16.73 4.18 21.83
N LYS A 107 -17.26 2.94 21.81
CA LYS A 107 -16.54 1.78 22.36
C LYS A 107 -15.24 1.56 21.60
N LYS A 108 -14.19 1.13 22.33
CA LYS A 108 -12.82 0.95 21.79
C LYS A 108 -12.76 0.08 20.54
N GLU A 109 -13.45 -1.04 20.53
CA GLU A 109 -13.44 -1.97 19.40
C GLU A 109 -14.13 -1.37 18.16
N HIS A 110 -15.29 -0.75 18.36
CA HIS A 110 -16.02 -0.07 17.29
C HIS A 110 -15.18 1.06 16.68
N TRP A 111 -14.56 1.89 17.52
CA TRP A 111 -13.68 2.96 17.05
C TRP A 111 -12.47 2.44 16.27
N LYS A 112 -11.81 1.40 16.76
CA LYS A 112 -10.68 0.77 16.08
C LYS A 112 -11.07 0.27 14.68
N ASN A 113 -12.25 -0.35 14.57
CA ASN A 113 -12.77 -0.82 13.28
C ASN A 113 -13.12 0.36 12.36
N THR A 114 -13.76 1.41 12.88
CA THR A 114 -14.09 2.62 12.11
C THR A 114 -12.83 3.32 11.59
N ILE A 115 -11.82 3.51 12.44
CA ILE A 115 -10.51 4.05 12.01
C ILE A 115 -9.92 3.19 10.92
N LYS A 116 -9.85 1.87 11.13
CA LYS A 116 -9.27 0.94 10.16
C LYS A 116 -9.97 1.10 8.81
N VAL A 117 -11.29 0.98 8.76
CA VAL A 117 -12.06 1.06 7.52
C VAL A 117 -11.86 2.42 6.82
N LYS A 118 -11.96 3.53 7.56
CA LYS A 118 -11.87 4.87 6.97
C LYS A 118 -10.46 5.21 6.47
N VAL A 119 -9.44 4.92 7.28
CA VAL A 119 -8.04 5.19 6.92
C VAL A 119 -7.60 4.28 5.78
N ASP A 120 -7.88 2.98 5.86
CA ASP A 120 -7.46 2.01 4.84
C ASP A 120 -8.12 2.34 3.51
N LYS A 121 -9.43 2.65 3.50
CA LYS A 121 -10.16 3.06 2.30
C LYS A 121 -9.56 4.30 1.66
N PHE A 122 -9.35 5.38 2.43
CA PHE A 122 -8.80 6.63 1.91
C PHE A 122 -7.44 6.41 1.22
N TRP A 123 -6.53 5.68 1.88
CA TRP A 123 -5.19 5.46 1.33
C TRP A 123 -5.17 4.46 0.18
N TYR A 124 -6.05 3.46 0.20
CA TYR A 124 -6.24 2.57 -0.94
C TYR A 124 -6.70 3.36 -2.18
N GLU A 125 -7.79 4.13 -2.06
CA GLU A 125 -8.33 4.95 -3.16
C GLU A 125 -7.30 5.97 -3.67
N LYS A 126 -6.60 6.65 -2.76
CA LYS A 126 -5.53 7.60 -3.11
C LYS A 126 -4.38 6.93 -3.85
N THR A 127 -3.95 5.76 -3.39
CA THR A 127 -2.83 5.04 -4.02
C THR A 127 -3.26 4.44 -5.35
N LEU A 128 -4.52 4.02 -5.49
CA LEU A 128 -5.10 3.53 -6.73
C LEU A 128 -5.15 4.64 -7.79
N ALA A 129 -5.63 5.83 -7.43
CA ALA A 129 -5.62 7.00 -8.31
C ALA A 129 -4.18 7.37 -8.74
N ASP A 130 -3.20 7.26 -7.83
CA ASP A 130 -1.78 7.46 -8.17
C ASP A 130 -1.22 6.44 -9.17
N VAL A 131 -1.80 5.23 -9.23
CA VAL A 131 -1.42 4.20 -10.21
C VAL A 131 -2.04 4.49 -11.56
N GLU A 132 -3.33 4.82 -11.61
CA GLU A 132 -4.06 5.10 -12.85
C GLU A 132 -3.44 6.26 -13.64
N ASN A 133 -2.84 7.23 -12.94
CA ASN A 133 -2.16 8.37 -13.54
C ASN A 133 -0.73 8.07 -14.04
N LYS A 134 -0.22 6.83 -13.92
CA LYS A 134 1.18 6.48 -14.27
C LYS A 134 1.25 5.53 -15.45
N SER A 135 1.75 6.04 -16.59
CA SER A 135 1.99 5.25 -17.80
C SER A 135 2.95 4.07 -17.60
N SER A 136 3.89 4.18 -16.65
CA SER A 136 4.80 3.07 -16.31
C SER A 136 4.11 1.86 -15.66
N LEU A 137 2.86 2.01 -15.23
CA LEU A 137 2.05 0.96 -14.60
C LEU A 137 0.93 0.45 -15.51
N THR A 138 1.01 0.68 -16.82
CA THR A 138 0.00 0.23 -17.81
C THR A 138 -0.28 -1.28 -17.73
N PHE A 139 0.69 -2.09 -17.29
CA PHE A 139 0.55 -3.54 -17.17
C PHE A 139 -0.01 -4.01 -15.81
N LEU A 140 -0.20 -3.11 -14.86
CA LEU A 140 -0.81 -3.43 -13.58
C LEU A 140 -2.34 -3.35 -13.72
N ASN A 141 -3.00 -4.50 -13.79
CA ASN A 141 -4.45 -4.57 -13.84
C ASN A 141 -5.06 -4.20 -12.48
N THR A 142 -5.55 -2.96 -12.36
CA THR A 142 -6.15 -2.42 -11.14
C THR A 142 -7.46 -3.10 -10.76
N SER A 143 -8.20 -3.68 -11.71
CA SER A 143 -9.45 -4.40 -11.44
C SER A 143 -9.27 -5.68 -10.61
N ASN A 144 -8.05 -6.21 -10.55
CA ASN A 144 -7.71 -7.39 -9.74
C ASN A 144 -7.15 -7.04 -8.36
N LEU A 145 -7.07 -5.76 -8.00
CA LEU A 145 -6.64 -5.32 -6.68
C LEU A 145 -7.85 -5.35 -5.74
N GLU A 146 -7.70 -6.01 -4.60
CA GLU A 146 -8.72 -6.06 -3.56
C GLU A 146 -8.21 -5.36 -2.30
N PRO A 147 -9.00 -4.47 -1.68
CA PRO A 147 -8.59 -3.82 -0.45
C PRO A 147 -8.41 -4.87 0.67
N ASN A 148 -7.41 -4.66 1.52
CA ASN A 148 -6.99 -5.56 2.60
C ASN A 148 -6.44 -6.93 2.17
N LYS A 149 -6.10 -7.14 0.89
CA LYS A 149 -5.47 -8.37 0.42
C LYS A 149 -4.25 -8.08 -0.45
N PRO A 150 -3.10 -8.71 -0.18
CA PRO A 150 -1.96 -8.67 -1.10
C PRO A 150 -2.34 -9.14 -2.49
N HIS A 151 -1.70 -8.59 -3.51
CA HIS A 151 -1.93 -8.98 -4.88
C HIS A 151 -1.63 -10.47 -5.08
N HIS A 152 -2.46 -11.15 -5.87
CA HIS A 152 -2.40 -12.60 -6.10
C HIS A 152 -1.06 -13.10 -6.65
N VAL A 153 -0.24 -12.21 -7.22
CA VAL A 153 1.13 -12.53 -7.63
C VAL A 153 1.98 -13.11 -6.48
N TRP A 154 1.67 -12.74 -5.23
CA TRP A 154 2.35 -13.22 -4.04
C TRP A 154 1.66 -14.40 -3.36
N ASN A 155 0.53 -14.90 -3.89
CA ASN A 155 -0.18 -16.07 -3.34
C ASN A 155 0.53 -17.37 -3.73
N VAL A 156 1.72 -17.59 -3.16
CA VAL A 156 2.58 -18.75 -3.42
C VAL A 156 2.44 -19.73 -2.25
N LYS A 157 1.61 -20.77 -2.43
CA LYS A 157 1.22 -21.72 -1.35
C LYS A 157 2.39 -22.54 -0.78
N GLN A 158 3.42 -22.80 -1.58
CA GLN A 158 4.66 -23.47 -1.20
C GLN A 158 5.80 -22.81 -1.99
N LEU A 159 6.97 -22.58 -1.39
CA LEU A 159 8.05 -21.76 -1.96
C LEU A 159 9.19 -22.59 -2.61
N PRO A 160 8.99 -23.37 -3.69
CA PRO A 160 10.10 -23.66 -4.58
C PRO A 160 10.69 -22.32 -5.06
N ARG A 161 12.02 -22.20 -5.05
CA ARG A 161 12.74 -20.99 -5.51
C ARG A 161 12.26 -20.52 -6.89
N PHE A 162 11.83 -21.47 -7.73
CA PHE A 162 11.26 -21.22 -9.05
C PHE A 162 9.96 -20.42 -9.04
N GLU A 163 9.00 -20.76 -8.18
CA GLU A 163 7.71 -20.04 -8.11
C GLU A 163 7.88 -18.64 -7.53
N LEU A 164 8.79 -18.46 -6.56
CA LEU A 164 9.16 -17.14 -6.08
C LEU A 164 9.79 -16.29 -7.20
N ARG A 165 10.70 -16.88 -8.00
CA ARG A 165 11.30 -16.18 -9.15
C ARG A 165 10.25 -15.76 -10.17
N LYS A 166 9.27 -16.63 -10.47
CA LYS A 166 8.13 -16.28 -11.35
C LYS A 166 7.32 -15.13 -10.78
N ALA A 167 6.98 -15.14 -9.49
CA ALA A 167 6.25 -14.06 -8.84
C ALA A 167 6.99 -12.72 -8.96
N ILE A 168 8.31 -12.72 -8.72
CA ILE A 168 9.16 -11.53 -8.87
C ILE A 168 9.15 -11.03 -10.32
N ILE A 169 9.30 -11.92 -11.29
CA ILE A 169 9.26 -11.54 -12.72
C ILE A 169 7.90 -10.93 -13.06
N LYS A 170 6.80 -11.56 -12.67
CA LYS A 170 5.44 -11.04 -12.87
C LYS A 170 5.27 -9.66 -12.25
N ALA A 171 5.72 -9.47 -11.01
CA ALA A 171 5.68 -8.18 -10.33
C ALA A 171 6.49 -7.10 -11.09
N ARG A 172 7.67 -7.46 -11.61
CA ARG A 172 8.48 -6.55 -12.43
C ARG A 172 7.83 -6.20 -13.77
N VAL A 173 7.14 -7.15 -14.41
CA VAL A 173 6.40 -6.90 -15.66
C VAL A 173 5.25 -5.94 -15.39
N MET A 174 4.41 -6.23 -14.38
CA MET A 174 3.28 -5.36 -14.01
C MET A 174 3.71 -3.93 -13.65
N THR A 175 4.89 -3.79 -13.07
CA THR A 175 5.45 -2.48 -12.70
C THR A 175 6.28 -1.80 -13.78
N GLY A 176 6.36 -2.38 -14.99
CA GLY A 176 7.13 -1.84 -16.11
C GLY A 176 8.64 -1.81 -15.85
N THR A 177 9.15 -2.61 -14.91
CA THR A 177 10.56 -2.64 -14.52
C THR A 177 11.32 -3.87 -15.02
N TYR A 178 10.63 -4.84 -15.61
CA TYR A 178 11.24 -6.03 -16.19
C TYR A 178 12.05 -5.67 -17.45
N ILE A 179 13.27 -6.21 -17.53
CA ILE A 179 14.13 -6.10 -18.72
C ILE A 179 14.17 -7.49 -19.34
N LEU A 180 13.77 -7.59 -20.61
CA LEU A 180 13.72 -8.82 -21.38
C LEU A 180 15.13 -9.44 -21.49
N GLN A 181 15.22 -10.77 -21.54
CA GLN A 181 16.50 -11.46 -21.74
C GLN A 181 17.13 -11.06 -23.07
N ALA A 182 16.33 -10.87 -24.13
CA ALA A 182 16.81 -10.40 -25.42
C ALA A 182 17.48 -9.02 -25.33
N ASP A 183 16.89 -8.08 -24.57
CA ASP A 183 17.48 -6.76 -24.36
C ASP A 183 18.76 -6.87 -23.53
N LYS A 184 18.74 -7.66 -22.45
CA LYS A 184 19.96 -7.90 -21.66
C LYS A 184 21.08 -8.46 -22.52
N TYR A 185 20.82 -9.47 -23.34
CA TYR A 185 21.79 -10.07 -24.24
C TYR A 185 22.45 -9.03 -25.15
N LYS A 186 21.65 -8.13 -25.73
CA LYS A 186 22.15 -7.03 -26.59
C LYS A 186 23.10 -6.09 -25.84
N PHE A 187 22.81 -5.77 -24.57
CA PHE A 187 23.57 -4.78 -23.80
C PHE A 187 24.76 -5.35 -23.03
N THR A 188 24.74 -6.63 -22.63
CA THR A 188 25.79 -7.18 -21.76
C THR A 188 26.92 -7.88 -22.49
N HIS A 189 26.82 -8.12 -23.81
CA HIS A 189 27.82 -8.86 -24.62
C HIS A 189 28.21 -10.26 -24.09
N TYR A 190 27.54 -10.75 -23.03
CA TYR A 190 27.68 -12.10 -22.50
C TYR A 190 26.63 -13.01 -23.16
N ASN A 191 26.95 -14.30 -23.32
CA ASN A 191 26.01 -15.34 -23.76
C ASN A 191 24.94 -15.57 -22.67
N VAL A 192 23.97 -14.66 -22.58
CA VAL A 192 22.74 -14.86 -21.82
C VAL A 192 21.81 -15.72 -22.67
N GLU A 193 21.43 -16.89 -22.17
CA GLU A 193 20.37 -17.67 -22.82
C GLU A 193 19.11 -16.81 -22.96
N ALA A 194 18.63 -16.65 -24.18
CA ALA A 194 17.43 -15.87 -24.48
C ALA A 194 16.14 -16.56 -24.00
N THR A 195 16.24 -17.63 -23.20
CA THR A 195 15.09 -18.41 -22.75
C THR A 195 14.21 -17.63 -21.78
N CYS A 196 12.89 -17.69 -21.99
CA CYS A 196 11.95 -16.97 -21.13
C CYS A 196 11.97 -17.53 -19.69
N GLN A 197 12.14 -16.63 -18.72
CA GLN A 197 12.28 -17.02 -17.32
C GLN A 197 10.94 -17.38 -16.64
N LEU A 198 9.81 -17.17 -17.33
CA LEU A 198 8.47 -17.53 -16.84
C LEU A 198 8.06 -18.94 -17.23
N CYS A 199 8.29 -19.33 -18.49
CA CYS A 199 7.88 -20.63 -19.02
C CYS A 199 9.03 -21.61 -19.24
N CYS A 200 10.29 -21.15 -19.19
CA CYS A 200 11.49 -21.94 -19.51
C CYS A 200 11.43 -22.63 -20.88
N SER A 201 10.61 -22.11 -21.80
CA SER A 201 10.39 -22.69 -23.12
C SER A 201 10.44 -21.60 -24.20
N GLY A 202 11.46 -21.63 -25.04
CA GLY A 202 11.64 -20.73 -26.19
C GLY A 202 12.24 -19.36 -25.87
N ASN A 203 12.59 -18.62 -26.92
CA ASN A 203 13.20 -17.29 -26.83
C ASN A 203 12.19 -16.25 -26.34
N GLU A 204 12.64 -15.37 -25.45
CA GLU A 204 11.91 -14.25 -24.87
C GLU A 204 11.90 -13.06 -25.83
N ASP A 205 11.11 -13.18 -26.90
CA ASP A 205 10.86 -12.08 -27.84
C ASP A 205 9.59 -11.30 -27.47
N VAL A 206 9.67 -9.98 -27.66
CA VAL A 206 8.62 -8.96 -27.41
C VAL A 206 7.27 -9.33 -28.06
N THR A 207 7.23 -10.21 -29.05
CA THR A 207 6.00 -10.58 -29.76
C THR A 207 5.31 -11.85 -29.23
N LYS A 208 5.95 -12.65 -28.35
CA LYS A 208 5.34 -13.88 -27.76
C LYS A 208 5.29 -13.89 -26.23
N ALA A 209 6.15 -13.12 -25.56
CA ALA A 209 6.07 -12.94 -24.11
C ALA A 209 4.93 -11.99 -23.69
N ASN A 210 4.39 -11.24 -24.65
CA ASN A 210 3.58 -10.06 -24.36
C ASN A 210 2.09 -10.34 -24.42
N ILE A 211 1.44 -10.00 -23.31
CA ILE A 211 0.01 -9.72 -23.19
C ILE A 211 -0.88 -10.95 -23.37
N GLU A 212 -0.82 -11.72 -24.46
CA GLU A 212 -1.75 -12.83 -24.67
C GLU A 212 -1.51 -14.01 -23.73
N GLN A 213 -0.27 -14.29 -23.29
CA GLN A 213 0.01 -15.31 -22.27
C GLN A 213 -0.28 -14.83 -20.85
N LEU A 214 -0.09 -13.53 -20.57
CA LEU A 214 -0.49 -12.92 -19.30
C LEU A 214 -2.02 -12.81 -19.20
N GLU A 215 -2.71 -12.48 -20.30
CA GLU A 215 -4.17 -12.46 -20.44
C GLU A 215 -4.78 -13.87 -20.48
N LYS A 216 -4.20 -14.84 -21.21
CA LYS A 216 -4.64 -16.25 -21.18
C LYS A 216 -4.46 -16.84 -19.79
N PHE A 217 -3.40 -16.46 -19.06
CA PHE A 217 -3.22 -16.84 -17.65
C PHE A 217 -4.24 -16.17 -16.72
N HIS A 218 -4.59 -14.89 -16.94
CA HIS A 218 -5.70 -14.23 -16.24
C HIS A 218 -7.06 -14.92 -16.53
N ARG A 219 -7.36 -15.26 -17.80
CA ARG A 219 -8.60 -15.97 -18.19
C ARG A 219 -8.67 -17.42 -17.69
N LYS A 220 -7.54 -18.11 -17.49
CA LYS A 220 -7.51 -19.49 -16.95
C LYS A 220 -7.67 -19.52 -15.43
N ASN A 221 -7.12 -18.54 -14.69
CA ASN A 221 -7.24 -18.50 -13.23
C ASN A 221 -8.57 -17.93 -12.72
N LEU A 222 -9.31 -17.17 -13.54
CA LEU A 222 -10.69 -16.75 -13.22
C LEU A 222 -11.72 -17.88 -13.32
N ARG A 223 -11.39 -19.05 -13.91
CA ARG A 223 -12.29 -20.21 -13.98
C ARG A 223 -12.24 -21.11 -12.73
N HIS A 224 -11.37 -20.81 -11.77
CA HIS A 224 -11.27 -21.55 -10.50
C HIS A 224 -11.80 -20.77 -9.29
N ILE A 225 -12.52 -19.67 -9.53
CA ILE A 225 -13.23 -18.91 -8.52
C ILE A 225 -14.68 -18.76 -9.00
N GLN A 226 -15.43 -19.86 -9.06
CA GLN A 226 -16.88 -19.80 -8.89
C GLN A 226 -17.18 -20.23 -7.45
N PRO A 227 -18.03 -19.50 -6.71
CA PRO A 227 -18.47 -19.94 -5.40
C PRO A 227 -19.31 -21.21 -5.57
N VAL A 228 -18.98 -22.24 -4.79
CA VAL A 228 -19.92 -23.30 -4.43
C VAL A 228 -20.95 -22.69 -3.48
#